data_AF-A0A8J3FHV8-F1
#
_entry.id   AF-A0A8J3FHV8-F1
#
_cell.length_a   1.000
_cell.length_b   1.000
_cell.length_c   1.000
_cell.angle_alpha   90.00
_cell.angle_beta   90.00
_cell.angle_gamma   90.00
#
_symmetry.space_group_name_H-M   'P 1'
#
loop_
_entity.id
_entity.type
_entity.pdbx_description
1 polymer ?
#
loop_
_entity_poly.entity_id
_entity_poly.type
_entity_poly.pdbx_seq_one_letter_code
_entity_poly.pdbx_strand_id
1 'polypeptide(L)'
;MTGTPAPDRASAAGRWRLAQPWLTVLVRLGLTAVWLVAGGAKVGDLDHSGRVVHAYQLMPYDVAMAVGAVLPFVELGVGLLLLAGLATRLTAALSTAMLLAFVGGIIWAWSKGLTIDCGCFGGGGELAAGQSPSYLADLLRDAGFLAMSAFLLRWPRGWLAADNWLRGDPQLPTGAAVPPAGWADSDDDPHRTSRQENR
;
A
#
# COMPACT_ATOMS: atom_id res chain seq x y z
N MET A 1 -17.92 34.68 -25.17
CA MET A 1 -17.14 34.17 -24.01
C MET A 1 -17.81 32.91 -23.52
N THR A 2 -17.40 31.74 -24.01
CA THR A 2 -17.94 30.44 -23.57
C THR A 2 -17.21 30.02 -22.30
N GLY A 3 -17.86 30.22 -21.15
CA GLY A 3 -17.36 29.71 -19.87
C GLY A 3 -17.46 28.19 -19.87
N THR A 4 -16.33 27.50 -19.75
CA THR A 4 -16.29 26.05 -19.54
C THR A 4 -16.92 25.75 -18.17
N PRO A 5 -17.94 24.88 -18.06
CA PRO A 5 -18.49 24.53 -16.76
C PRO A 5 -17.40 23.85 -15.91
N ALA A 6 -17.27 24.30 -14.65
CA ALA A 6 -16.35 23.69 -13.70
C ALA A 6 -16.74 22.22 -13.47
N PRO A 7 -15.77 21.28 -13.38
CA PRO A 7 -16.10 19.87 -13.19
C PRO A 7 -16.90 19.66 -11.90
N ASP A 8 -18.06 19.01 -12.01
CA ASP A 8 -18.95 18.71 -10.89
C ASP A 8 -18.24 17.89 -9.82
N ARG A 9 -17.98 18.50 -8.66
CA ARG A 9 -17.32 17.85 -7.51
C ARG A 9 -18.11 16.62 -7.01
N ALA A 10 -19.43 16.63 -7.19
CA ALA A 10 -20.31 15.49 -6.88
C ALA A 10 -19.99 14.25 -7.74
N SER A 11 -19.67 14.45 -9.03
CA SER A 11 -19.28 13.36 -9.94
C SER A 11 -17.91 12.76 -9.57
N ALA A 12 -16.96 13.59 -9.14
CA ALA A 12 -15.63 13.15 -8.70
C ALA A 12 -15.70 12.34 -7.39
N ALA A 13 -16.53 12.77 -6.43
CA ALA A 13 -16.76 12.05 -5.19
C ALA A 13 -17.42 10.68 -5.41
N GLY A 14 -18.34 10.57 -6.38
CA GLY A 14 -18.95 9.29 -6.77
C GLY A 14 -17.94 8.31 -7.40
N ARG A 15 -17.12 8.78 -8.36
CA ARG A 15 -16.06 7.97 -8.99
C ARG A 15 -15.01 7.49 -8.00
N TRP A 16 -14.63 8.32 -7.04
CA TRP A 16 -13.67 7.96 -5.98
C TRP A 16 -14.18 6.80 -5.11
N ARG A 17 -15.45 6.82 -4.71
CA ARG A 17 -16.06 5.74 -3.91
C ARG A 17 -16.08 4.39 -4.65
N LEU A 18 -16.22 4.42 -5.97
CA LEU A 18 -16.17 3.23 -6.82
C LEU A 18 -14.73 2.75 -7.07
N ALA A 19 -13.77 3.66 -7.25
CA ALA A 19 -12.38 3.32 -7.56
C ALA A 19 -11.53 2.93 -6.34
N GLN A 20 -11.83 3.50 -5.17
CA GLN A 20 -11.02 3.31 -3.94
C GLN A 20 -10.88 1.83 -3.52
N PRO A 21 -11.92 0.96 -3.58
CA PRO A 21 -11.77 -0.45 -3.23
C PRO A 21 -10.83 -1.20 -4.19
N TRP A 22 -10.92 -0.93 -5.49
CA TRP A 22 -10.04 -1.51 -6.51
C TRP A 22 -8.60 -1.05 -6.33
N LEU A 23 -8.40 0.24 -6.11
CA LEU A 23 -7.09 0.81 -5.82
C LEU A 23 -6.47 0.17 -4.57
N THR A 24 -7.26 -0.06 -3.52
CA THR A 24 -6.80 -0.73 -2.29
C THR A 24 -6.33 -2.16 -2.56
N VAL A 25 -7.04 -2.91 -3.39
CA VAL A 25 -6.60 -4.26 -3.77
C VAL A 25 -5.34 -4.23 -4.63
N LEU A 26 -5.24 -3.32 -5.60
CA LEU A 26 -4.02 -3.17 -6.42
C LEU A 26 -2.81 -2.81 -5.56
N VAL A 27 -2.94 -1.83 -4.66
CA VAL A 27 -1.87 -1.44 -3.74
C VAL A 27 -1.47 -2.61 -2.83
N ARG A 28 -2.45 -3.35 -2.32
CA ARG A 28 -2.20 -4.55 -1.49
C ARG A 28 -1.43 -5.62 -2.26
N LEU A 29 -1.87 -5.95 -3.47
CA LEU A 29 -1.21 -6.96 -4.31
C LEU A 29 0.20 -6.54 -4.72
N GLY A 30 0.41 -5.25 -5.00
CA GLY A 30 1.75 -4.72 -5.26
C GLY A 30 2.67 -4.88 -4.05
N LEU A 31 2.20 -4.53 -2.84
CA LEU A 31 3.00 -4.67 -1.63
C LEU A 31 3.25 -6.14 -1.27
N THR A 32 2.26 -7.01 -1.48
CA THR A 32 2.42 -8.48 -1.39
C THR A 32 3.54 -8.96 -2.31
N ALA A 33 3.52 -8.58 -3.59
CA ALA A 33 4.53 -9.02 -4.55
C ALA A 33 5.93 -8.59 -4.12
N VAL A 34 6.08 -7.33 -3.67
CA VAL A 34 7.36 -6.80 -3.15
C VAL A 34 7.88 -7.66 -2.01
N TRP A 35 7.07 -7.91 -0.97
CA TRP A 35 7.48 -8.70 0.20
C TRP A 35 7.81 -10.15 -0.15
N LEU A 36 7.01 -10.78 -1.01
CA LEU A 36 7.24 -12.17 -1.41
C LEU A 36 8.50 -12.33 -2.26
N VAL A 37 8.74 -11.41 -3.19
CA VAL A 37 9.97 -11.43 -4.02
C VAL A 37 11.19 -11.10 -3.16
N ALA A 38 11.10 -10.09 -2.29
CA ALA A 38 12.20 -9.70 -1.40
C ALA A 38 12.60 -10.84 -0.44
N GLY A 39 11.62 -11.47 0.22
CA GLY A 39 11.87 -12.58 1.14
C GLY A 39 12.30 -13.84 0.40
N GLY A 40 11.65 -14.15 -0.73
CA GLY A 40 11.98 -15.32 -1.55
C GLY A 40 13.38 -15.25 -2.15
N ALA A 41 13.86 -14.06 -2.49
CA ALA A 41 15.23 -13.87 -2.98
C ALA A 41 16.29 -14.05 -1.89
N LYS A 42 15.97 -13.79 -0.61
CA LYS A 42 16.90 -13.90 0.51
C LYS A 42 16.89 -15.26 1.22
N VAL A 43 15.75 -15.96 1.22
CA VAL A 43 15.57 -17.20 2.01
C VAL A 43 16.51 -18.34 1.58
N GLY A 44 17.01 -18.30 0.35
CA GLY A 44 17.95 -19.29 -0.18
C GLY A 44 19.38 -19.18 0.37
N ASP A 45 19.78 -18.02 0.90
CA ASP A 45 21.10 -17.78 1.47
C ASP A 45 21.00 -16.82 2.67
N LEU A 46 20.61 -17.39 3.82
CA LEU A 46 20.44 -16.65 5.06
C LEU A 46 21.76 -16.07 5.59
N ASP A 47 22.87 -16.76 5.34
CA ASP A 47 24.19 -16.29 5.75
C ASP A 47 24.58 -15.04 4.96
N HIS A 48 24.30 -15.01 3.65
CA HIS A 48 24.48 -13.81 2.84
C HIS A 48 23.58 -12.67 3.33
N SER A 49 22.30 -12.92 3.58
CA SER A 49 21.38 -11.92 4.14
C SER A 49 21.91 -11.33 5.46
N GLY A 50 22.46 -12.17 6.34
CA GLY A 50 23.16 -11.73 7.55
C GLY A 50 24.37 -10.83 7.28
N ARG A 51 25.23 -11.21 6.33
CA ARG A 51 26.39 -10.39 5.93
C ARG A 51 25.98 -9.04 5.35
N VAL A 52 24.89 -9.00 4.57
CA VAL A 52 24.33 -7.75 4.02
C VAL A 52 23.84 -6.84 5.14
N VAL A 53 23.13 -7.36 6.14
CA VAL A 53 22.72 -6.58 7.32
C VAL A 53 23.93 -6.07 8.11
N HIS A 54 24.96 -6.91 8.27
CA HIS A 54 26.19 -6.52 8.96
C HIS A 54 26.95 -5.40 8.23
N ALA A 55 26.85 -5.33 6.90
CA ALA A 55 27.49 -4.27 6.10
C ALA A 55 27.00 -2.86 6.46
N TYR A 56 25.83 -2.72 7.08
CA TYR A 56 25.34 -1.43 7.60
C TYR A 56 26.04 -0.97 8.88
N GLN A 57 26.82 -1.85 9.52
CA GLN A 57 27.60 -1.57 10.75
C GLN A 57 26.76 -0.97 11.88
N LEU A 58 25.46 -1.34 11.95
CA LEU A 58 24.49 -0.80 12.91
C LEU A 58 24.49 -1.56 14.25
N MET A 59 24.93 -2.81 14.23
CA MET A 59 24.87 -3.74 15.36
C MET A 59 26.01 -4.76 15.30
N PRO A 60 26.32 -5.46 16.41
CA PRO A 60 27.34 -6.50 16.43
C PRO A 60 27.04 -7.65 15.45
N TYR A 61 28.09 -8.32 15.01
CA TYR A 61 28.03 -9.39 14.00
C TYR A 61 26.95 -10.45 14.30
N ASP A 62 26.93 -11.03 15.50
CA ASP A 62 25.98 -12.10 15.85
C ASP A 62 24.53 -11.63 15.76
N VAL A 63 24.26 -10.37 16.16
CA VAL A 63 22.93 -9.77 16.09
C VAL A 63 22.55 -9.51 14.64
N ALA A 64 23.48 -8.99 13.82
CA ALA A 64 23.25 -8.74 12.41
C ALA A 64 22.95 -10.03 11.63
N MET A 65 23.69 -11.10 11.92
CA MET A 65 23.46 -12.42 11.33
C MET A 65 22.10 -12.97 11.73
N ALA A 66 21.72 -12.88 13.01
CA ALA A 66 20.40 -13.31 13.46
C ALA A 66 19.26 -12.51 12.83
N VAL A 67 19.37 -11.18 12.80
CA VAL A 67 18.38 -10.29 12.17
C VAL A 67 18.27 -10.60 10.68
N GLY A 68 19.40 -10.68 9.97
CA GLY A 68 19.42 -10.97 8.53
C GLY A 68 18.92 -12.38 8.17
N ALA A 69 19.06 -13.36 9.07
CA ALA A 69 18.49 -14.68 8.88
C ALA A 69 16.98 -14.74 9.15
N VAL A 70 16.47 -13.96 10.12
CA VAL A 70 15.03 -13.93 10.46
C VAL A 70 14.23 -13.08 9.48
N LEU A 71 14.81 -11.99 8.98
CA LEU A 71 14.14 -11.01 8.14
C LEU A 71 13.42 -11.60 6.91
N PRO A 72 14.01 -12.53 6.11
CA PRO A 72 13.35 -13.12 4.96
C PRO A 72 12.04 -13.84 5.31
N PHE A 73 11.98 -14.51 6.47
CA PHE A 73 10.78 -15.19 6.93
C PHE A 73 9.70 -14.20 7.35
N VAL A 74 10.09 -13.08 7.96
CA VAL A 74 9.16 -11.99 8.31
C VAL A 74 8.61 -11.35 7.03
N GLU A 75 9.45 -11.08 6.04
CA GLU A 75 9.06 -10.56 4.72
C GLU A 75 8.03 -11.49 4.06
N LEU A 76 8.33 -12.80 3.98
CA LEU A 76 7.41 -13.79 3.42
C LEU A 76 6.09 -13.88 4.21
N GLY A 77 6.16 -13.91 5.55
CA GLY A 77 4.97 -13.97 6.40
C GLY A 77 4.05 -12.77 6.21
N VAL A 78 4.61 -11.55 6.20
CA VAL A 78 3.85 -10.32 5.93
C VAL A 78 3.27 -10.33 4.52
N GLY A 79 4.04 -10.75 3.51
CA GLY A 79 3.57 -10.88 2.13
C GLY A 79 2.38 -11.82 1.99
N LEU A 80 2.44 -13.00 2.63
CA LEU A 80 1.38 -13.99 2.63
C LEU A 80 0.12 -13.51 3.37
N LEU A 81 0.27 -12.82 4.51
CA LEU A 81 -0.87 -12.27 5.24
C LEU A 81 -1.56 -11.15 4.44
N LEU A 82 -0.79 -10.30 3.75
CA LEU A 82 -1.34 -9.30 2.83
C LEU A 82 -2.03 -9.95 1.63
N LEU A 83 -1.47 -11.05 1.10
CA LEU A 83 -2.08 -11.80 0.00
C LEU A 83 -3.44 -12.38 0.40
N ALA A 84 -3.48 -13.02 1.58
CA ALA A 84 -4.72 -13.54 2.17
C ALA A 84 -5.71 -12.44 2.57
N GLY A 85 -5.24 -11.19 2.68
CA GLY A 85 -6.07 -10.07 3.14
C GLY A 85 -6.50 -10.22 4.60
N LEU A 86 -5.66 -10.86 5.42
CA LEU A 86 -5.88 -11.08 6.84
C LEU A 86 -5.15 -10.03 7.68
N ALA A 87 -5.83 -9.50 8.70
CA ALA A 87 -5.33 -8.45 9.58
C ALA A 87 -4.66 -7.30 8.80
N THR A 88 -5.31 -6.80 7.75
CA THR A 88 -4.69 -5.91 6.75
C THR A 88 -4.08 -4.66 7.36
N ARG A 89 -4.70 -4.13 8.43
CA ARG A 89 -4.18 -2.98 9.15
C ARG A 89 -2.92 -3.30 9.97
N LEU A 90 -2.86 -4.49 10.57
CA LEU A 90 -1.68 -4.93 11.32
C LEU A 90 -0.52 -5.22 10.37
N THR A 91 -0.77 -5.93 9.28
CA THR A 91 0.24 -6.27 8.28
C THR A 91 0.76 -5.03 7.54
N ALA A 92 -0.10 -4.05 7.27
CA ALA A 92 0.32 -2.73 6.78
C ALA A 92 1.15 -1.96 7.83
N ALA A 93 0.81 -2.04 9.13
CA ALA A 93 1.61 -1.40 10.17
C ALA A 93 3.01 -2.03 10.27
N LEU A 94 3.09 -3.37 10.24
CA LEU A 94 4.35 -4.11 10.18
C LEU A 94 5.16 -3.75 8.92
N SER A 95 4.50 -3.72 7.76
CA SER A 95 5.14 -3.31 6.49
C SER A 95 5.74 -1.90 6.60
N THR A 96 4.98 -0.95 7.16
CA THR A 96 5.46 0.43 7.37
C THR A 96 6.65 0.46 8.33
N ALA A 97 6.61 -0.28 9.44
CA ALA A 97 7.71 -0.32 10.39
C ALA A 97 8.99 -0.89 9.75
N MET A 98 8.87 -1.97 8.98
CA MET A 98 10.00 -2.57 8.27
C MET A 98 10.58 -1.62 7.21
N LEU A 99 9.73 -0.98 6.41
CA LEU A 99 10.16 0.00 5.40
C LEU A 99 10.87 1.20 6.03
N LEU A 100 10.40 1.69 7.18
CA LEU A 100 11.09 2.74 7.92
C LEU A 100 12.46 2.29 8.43
N ALA A 101 12.58 1.03 8.87
CA ALA A 101 13.87 0.47 9.27
C ALA A 101 14.85 0.38 8.09
N PHE A 102 14.40 -0.05 6.91
CA PHE A 102 15.22 -0.08 5.69
C PHE A 102 15.66 1.33 5.28
N VAL A 103 14.72 2.27 5.18
CA VAL A 103 15.02 3.68 4.88
C VAL A 103 16.02 4.26 5.88
N GLY A 104 15.82 4.02 7.17
CA GLY A 104 16.73 4.45 8.23
C GLY A 104 18.14 3.86 8.07
N GLY A 105 18.23 2.57 7.73
CA GLY A 105 19.50 1.90 7.43
C GLY A 105 20.23 2.52 6.24
N ILE A 106 19.52 2.80 5.14
CA ILE A 106 20.10 3.43 3.94
C ILE A 106 20.62 4.84 4.26
N ILE A 107 19.81 5.64 4.96
CA ILE A 107 20.20 6.99 5.39
C ILE A 107 21.43 6.93 6.30
N TRP A 108 21.48 5.96 7.21
CA TRP A 108 22.63 5.74 8.08
C TRP A 108 23.89 5.41 7.27
N ALA A 109 23.83 4.41 6.40
CA ALA A 109 24.96 3.99 5.57
C ALA A 109 25.49 5.14 4.73
N TRP A 110 24.58 5.94 4.15
CA TRP A 110 24.93 7.13 3.39
C TRP A 110 25.61 8.19 4.27
N SER A 111 25.09 8.44 5.49
CA SER A 111 25.69 9.40 6.43
C SER A 111 27.09 9.00 6.90
N LYS A 112 27.37 7.69 6.92
CA LYS A 112 28.69 7.12 7.27
C LYS A 112 29.62 7.00 6.07
N GLY A 113 29.17 7.33 4.86
CA GLY A 113 29.95 7.19 3.64
C GLY A 113 30.29 5.73 3.31
N LEU A 114 29.49 4.78 3.79
CA LEU A 114 29.66 3.37 3.44
C LEU A 114 29.38 3.19 1.94
N THR A 115 30.07 2.25 1.31
CA THR A 115 29.85 1.86 -0.09
C THR A 115 29.19 0.50 -0.12
N ILE A 116 27.89 0.47 0.14
CA ILE A 116 27.10 -0.76 0.17
C ILE A 116 25.91 -0.69 -0.77
N ASP A 117 25.48 -1.84 -1.26
CA ASP A 117 24.20 -2.01 -1.95
C ASP A 117 23.16 -2.57 -0.96
N CYS A 118 21.96 -1.99 -1.00
CA CYS A 118 20.94 -2.11 0.03
C CYS A 118 20.37 -3.54 0.16
N GLY A 119 20.49 -4.35 -0.88
CA GLY A 119 20.19 -5.78 -0.86
C GLY A 119 18.71 -6.16 -0.73
N CYS A 120 17.79 -5.21 -0.95
CA CYS A 120 16.36 -5.40 -0.73
C CYS A 120 15.75 -6.58 -1.50
N PHE A 121 16.36 -7.02 -2.62
CA PHE A 121 15.88 -8.13 -3.46
C PHE A 121 16.90 -9.28 -3.61
N GLY A 122 17.66 -9.59 -2.56
CA GLY A 122 18.50 -10.81 -2.50
C GLY A 122 19.94 -10.65 -3.01
N GLY A 123 20.35 -9.42 -3.34
CA GLY A 123 21.76 -9.07 -3.54
C GLY A 123 22.26 -8.18 -2.41
N GLY A 124 23.16 -7.25 -2.75
CA GLY A 124 23.64 -6.22 -1.85
C GLY A 124 24.92 -6.60 -1.09
N GLY A 125 25.20 -5.81 -0.04
CA GLY A 125 26.41 -5.92 0.75
C GLY A 125 27.48 -4.95 0.28
N GLU A 126 28.73 -5.20 0.67
CA GLU A 126 29.83 -4.26 0.43
C GLU A 126 30.26 -4.25 -1.04
N LEU A 127 30.32 -3.05 -1.62
CA LEU A 127 30.67 -2.85 -3.01
C LEU A 127 32.18 -2.85 -3.21
N ALA A 128 32.63 -3.30 -4.38
CA ALA A 128 34.05 -3.27 -4.73
C ALA A 128 34.53 -1.83 -4.99
N ALA A 129 35.85 -1.61 -4.84
CA ALA A 129 36.47 -0.32 -5.09
C ALA A 129 36.15 0.19 -6.51
N GLY A 130 35.61 1.40 -6.62
CA GLY A 130 35.21 2.04 -7.88
C GLY A 130 33.74 1.85 -8.27
N GLN A 131 32.96 1.07 -7.51
CA GLN A 131 31.52 1.02 -7.65
C GLN A 131 30.85 2.07 -6.77
N SER A 132 29.80 2.71 -7.30
CA SER A 132 29.03 3.73 -6.57
C SER A 132 27.69 3.15 -6.09
N PRO A 133 27.31 3.36 -4.82
CA PRO A 133 26.02 2.94 -4.30
C PRO A 133 24.86 3.74 -4.90
N SER A 134 23.70 3.11 -5.05
CA SER A 134 22.48 3.69 -5.64
C SER A 134 21.50 4.26 -4.61
N TYR A 135 22.00 4.83 -3.51
CA TYR A 135 21.17 5.22 -2.35
C TYR A 135 19.94 6.07 -2.68
N LEU A 136 20.05 7.00 -3.64
CA LEU A 136 18.90 7.82 -4.04
C LEU A 136 17.79 6.97 -4.69
N ALA A 137 18.16 6.05 -5.58
CA ALA A 137 17.18 5.17 -6.24
C ALA A 137 16.52 4.22 -5.24
N ASP A 138 17.32 3.66 -4.32
CA ASP A 138 16.82 2.80 -3.25
C ASP A 138 15.85 3.55 -2.31
N LEU A 139 16.20 4.78 -1.93
CA LEU A 139 15.35 5.62 -1.10
C LEU A 139 14.04 6.02 -1.79
N LEU A 140 14.06 6.33 -3.09
CA LEU A 140 12.86 6.65 -3.86
C LEU A 140 11.93 5.45 -4.00
N ARG A 141 12.51 4.28 -4.25
CA ARG A 141 11.76 3.01 -4.28
C ARG A 141 11.09 2.75 -2.94
N ASP A 142 11.84 2.82 -1.85
CA ASP A 142 11.35 2.51 -0.52
C ASP A 142 10.32 3.56 -0.05
N ALA A 143 10.47 4.82 -0.44
CA ALA A 143 9.45 5.85 -0.23
C ALA A 143 8.14 5.54 -0.97
N GLY A 144 8.23 5.00 -2.19
CA GLY A 144 7.07 4.50 -2.95
C GLY A 144 6.34 3.38 -2.22
N PHE A 145 7.08 2.37 -1.75
CA PHE A 145 6.50 1.28 -0.95
C PHE A 145 5.94 1.77 0.39
N LEU A 146 6.59 2.74 1.03
CA LEU A 146 6.12 3.33 2.28
C LEU A 146 4.79 4.08 2.06
N ALA A 147 4.66 4.80 0.95
CA ALA A 147 3.42 5.46 0.57
C ALA A 147 2.29 4.44 0.32
N MET A 148 2.59 3.33 -0.36
CA MET A 148 1.64 2.22 -0.55
C MET A 148 1.18 1.63 0.79
N SER A 149 2.11 1.37 1.71
CA SER A 149 1.80 0.83 3.04
C SER A 149 0.98 1.82 3.88
N ALA A 150 1.34 3.11 3.86
CA ALA A 150 0.60 4.17 4.55
C ALA A 150 -0.82 4.35 3.97
N PHE A 151 -0.98 4.17 2.66
CA PHE A 151 -2.30 4.16 2.01
C PHE A 151 -3.17 3.02 2.57
N LEU A 152 -2.64 1.80 2.69
CA LEU A 152 -3.36 0.67 3.27
C LEU A 152 -3.69 0.87 4.75
N LEU A 153 -2.86 1.58 5.52
CA LEU A 153 -3.15 1.95 6.91
C LEU A 153 -4.33 2.92 7.03
N ARG A 154 -4.44 3.87 6.09
CA ARG A 154 -5.50 4.89 6.10
C ARG A 154 -6.81 4.36 5.51
N TRP A 155 -6.72 3.52 4.48
CA TRP A 155 -7.85 2.92 3.78
C TRP A 155 -7.71 1.38 3.74
N PRO A 156 -7.83 0.69 4.89
CA PRO A 156 -7.67 -0.76 4.96
C PRO A 156 -8.82 -1.53 4.29
N ARG A 157 -9.90 -0.84 3.90
CA ARG A 157 -11.14 -1.41 3.37
C ARG A 157 -10.99 -1.75 1.88
N GLY A 158 -10.56 -2.98 1.61
CA GLY A 158 -10.71 -3.63 0.32
C GLY A 158 -11.85 -4.65 0.35
N TRP A 159 -12.53 -4.80 -0.79
CA TRP A 159 -13.60 -5.77 -1.06
C TRP A 159 -13.19 -7.23 -0.84
N LEU A 160 -11.89 -7.54 -0.94
CA LEU A 160 -11.31 -8.89 -0.83
C LEU A 160 -10.47 -9.08 0.45
N ALA A 161 -10.76 -8.38 1.54
CA ALA A 161 -10.12 -8.65 2.83
C ALA A 161 -10.92 -9.73 3.58
N ALA A 162 -10.27 -10.84 3.92
CA ALA A 162 -10.86 -11.88 4.79
C ALA A 162 -11.28 -11.30 6.15
N ASP A 163 -10.67 -10.19 6.55
CA ASP A 163 -11.07 -9.35 7.68
C ASP A 163 -12.54 -8.90 7.67
N ASN A 164 -13.19 -8.82 6.51
CA ASN A 164 -14.62 -8.48 6.41
C ASN A 164 -15.50 -9.72 6.68
N TRP A 165 -15.03 -10.92 6.32
CA TRP A 165 -15.74 -12.18 6.57
C TRP A 165 -15.68 -12.56 8.06
N LEU A 166 -14.53 -12.34 8.72
CA LEU A 166 -14.37 -12.62 10.16
C LEU A 166 -15.14 -11.66 11.07
N ARG A 167 -15.46 -10.44 10.60
CA ARG A 167 -16.20 -9.41 11.36
C ARG A 167 -17.71 -9.43 11.14
N GLY A 168 -18.22 -10.26 10.22
CA GLY A 168 -19.66 -10.40 9.98
C GLY A 168 -20.32 -9.21 9.28
N ASP A 169 -19.55 -8.33 8.63
CA ASP A 169 -20.13 -7.21 7.87
C ASP A 169 -20.80 -7.76 6.60
N PRO A 170 -22.09 -7.46 6.36
CA PRO A 170 -22.78 -7.88 5.14
C PRO A 170 -22.03 -7.32 3.93
N GLN A 171 -21.47 -8.22 3.11
CA GLN A 171 -21.18 -7.86 1.73
C GLN A 171 -22.50 -7.45 1.10
N LEU A 172 -22.61 -6.27 0.47
CA LEU A 172 -23.47 -5.99 -0.68
C LEU A 172 -23.10 -4.60 -1.26
N PRO A 173 -23.06 -4.46 -2.59
CA PRO A 173 -24.30 -4.40 -3.37
C PRO A 173 -24.54 -5.69 -4.17
N THR A 174 -25.53 -6.48 -3.78
CA THR A 174 -26.20 -7.38 -4.71
C THR A 174 -27.16 -6.48 -5.48
N GLY A 175 -26.88 -6.29 -6.77
CA GLY A 175 -27.51 -5.27 -7.61
C GLY A 175 -26.77 -3.93 -7.52
N ALA A 176 -26.40 -3.24 -8.59
CA ALA A 176 -27.25 -2.97 -9.74
C ALA A 176 -28.74 -2.86 -9.37
N ALA A 177 -29.07 -2.36 -8.18
CA ALA A 177 -30.24 -1.51 -8.07
C ALA A 177 -29.84 -0.21 -8.77
N VAL A 178 -30.10 -0.18 -10.09
CA VAL A 178 -30.48 1.06 -10.76
C VAL A 178 -31.46 1.75 -9.80
N PRO A 179 -31.19 2.97 -9.30
CA PRO A 179 -32.23 3.71 -8.58
C PRO A 179 -33.44 3.70 -9.51
N PRO A 180 -34.67 3.35 -9.05
CA PRO A 180 -35.83 3.46 -9.93
C PRO A 180 -35.75 4.84 -10.58
N ALA A 181 -35.79 4.86 -11.92
CA ALA A 181 -35.87 6.10 -12.67
C ALA A 181 -37.09 6.85 -12.14
N GLY A 182 -36.82 7.79 -11.24
CA GLY A 182 -37.78 8.35 -10.29
C GLY A 182 -37.25 9.69 -9.80
N TRP A 183 -36.59 10.41 -10.69
CA TRP A 183 -36.46 11.86 -10.65
C TRP A 183 -37.61 12.39 -11.51
N ALA A 184 -38.82 12.12 -11.03
CA ALA A 184 -39.94 13.01 -11.28
C ALA A 184 -39.84 14.06 -10.17
N ASP A 185 -38.98 15.06 -10.39
CA ASP A 185 -39.07 16.32 -9.67
C ASP A 185 -40.35 16.99 -10.21
N SER A 186 -41.45 16.67 -9.57
CA SER A 186 -42.77 17.23 -9.82
C SER A 186 -42.86 18.55 -9.07
N ASP A 187 -42.18 19.59 -9.54
CA ASP A 187 -42.32 20.95 -8.99
C ASP A 187 -42.03 22.02 -10.08
N ASP A 188 -42.65 21.88 -11.25
CA ASP A 188 -42.78 22.97 -12.23
C ASP A 188 -44.04 22.77 -13.10
N ASP A 189 -45.23 22.84 -12.48
CA ASP A 189 -46.50 23.05 -13.20
C ASP A 189 -47.03 24.47 -12.92
N PRO A 190 -46.76 25.45 -13.80
CA PRO A 190 -47.26 26.82 -13.66
C PRO A 190 -48.78 26.97 -13.91
N HIS A 191 -49.54 25.88 -14.04
CA HIS A 191 -50.99 25.93 -14.33
C HIS A 191 -51.90 25.41 -13.21
N ARG A 192 -51.39 25.09 -12.02
CA ARG A 192 -52.21 24.61 -10.89
C ARG A 192 -52.76 25.72 -9.96
N THR A 193 -53.16 26.87 -10.51
CA THR A 193 -53.92 27.89 -9.75
C THR A 193 -55.07 28.45 -10.61
N SER A 194 -56.27 27.90 -10.45
CA SER A 194 -57.56 28.60 -10.71
C SER A 194 -58.80 27.68 -10.65
N ARG A 195 -58.65 26.35 -10.60
CA ARG A 195 -59.81 25.42 -10.59
C ARG A 195 -60.35 25.06 -9.20
N GLN A 196 -60.35 26.00 -8.25
CA GLN A 196 -61.00 25.82 -6.94
C GLN A 196 -61.85 27.01 -6.47
N GLU A 197 -62.08 28.02 -7.31
CA GLU A 197 -62.96 29.13 -6.98
C GLU A 197 -64.23 29.10 -7.84
N ASN A 198 -64.96 27.98 -7.80
CA ASN A 198 -66.39 27.96 -8.14
C ASN A 198 -67.04 26.68 -7.60
N ARG A 199 -67.24 26.62 -6.28
CA ARG A 199 -68.20 25.71 -5.67
C ARG A 199 -68.65 26.22 -4.31
#